data_AF-V6Q3S2-F1
#
_entry.id   AF-V6Q3S2-F1
#
_cell.length_a   1.000
_cell.length_b   1.000
_cell.length_c   1.000
_cell.angle_alpha   90.00
_cell.angle_beta   90.00
_cell.angle_gamma   90.00
#
_symmetry.space_group_name_H-M   'P 1'
#
loop_
_entity.id
_entity.type
_entity.pdbx_description
1 polymer ?
#
loop_
_entity_poly.entity_id
_entity_poly.type
_entity_poly.pdbx_seq_one_letter_code
_entity_poly.pdbx_strand_id
1 'polypeptide(L)'
;MKKKNNTVKVLVGVVVIAVLFALIFGERVEPEEKTVVTETTEAKKETAETITETTEEIKEVKKDEKIVYKQDEWWEVDRQWRLKVNNVTTTDERNQFSDKEPAQVVIIDYTYENLGYESDFQDLFMVPEKIIDSQKKMAETYPASGKGDPQPTPPGAMTENATYVYGLNNEGGPITIIFEEYDNDSNLQKATFEIDITE
;
A
#
# COMPACT_ATOMS: atom_id res chain seq x y z
N MET A 1 -8.36 -38.35 -30.78
CA MET A 1 -7.77 -37.24 -31.58
C MET A 1 -8.87 -36.36 -32.14
N LYS A 2 -8.84 -35.04 -31.86
CA LYS A 2 -9.09 -33.91 -32.79
C LYS A 2 -9.38 -32.63 -31.98
N LYS A 3 -8.40 -31.72 -31.94
CA LYS A 3 -8.60 -30.35 -31.43
C LYS A 3 -9.63 -29.63 -32.31
N LYS A 4 -10.50 -28.82 -31.71
CA LYS A 4 -11.17 -27.71 -32.40
C LYS A 4 -10.42 -26.43 -32.05
N ASN A 5 -9.72 -25.87 -33.02
CA ASN A 5 -9.09 -24.55 -32.89
C ASN A 5 -10.11 -23.50 -33.36
N ASN A 6 -10.58 -22.63 -32.47
CA ASN A 6 -11.38 -21.47 -32.84
C ASN A 6 -10.48 -20.24 -32.97
N THR A 7 -10.29 -19.76 -34.19
CA THR A 7 -9.53 -18.55 -34.49
C THR A 7 -10.37 -17.31 -34.18
N VAL A 8 -10.09 -16.62 -33.08
CA VAL A 8 -10.66 -15.29 -32.82
C VAL A 8 -9.80 -14.24 -33.53
N LYS A 9 -10.40 -13.50 -34.46
CA LYS A 9 -9.78 -12.32 -35.08
C LYS A 9 -10.17 -11.10 -34.25
N VAL A 10 -9.22 -10.45 -33.60
CA VAL A 10 -9.44 -9.16 -32.95
C VAL A 10 -9.24 -8.05 -33.98
N LEU A 11 -10.27 -7.24 -34.20
CA LEU A 11 -10.23 -6.09 -35.10
C LEU A 11 -9.92 -4.83 -34.28
N VAL A 12 -8.84 -4.13 -34.62
CA VAL A 12 -8.43 -2.89 -33.94
C VAL A 12 -9.32 -1.74 -34.43
N GLY A 13 -10.11 -1.17 -33.53
CA GLY A 13 -10.92 0.03 -33.79
C GLY A 13 -10.24 1.28 -33.24
N VAL A 14 -9.68 2.12 -34.13
CA VAL A 14 -9.23 3.48 -33.78
C VAL A 14 -10.43 4.42 -33.87
N VAL A 15 -10.77 5.10 -32.79
CA VAL A 15 -11.83 6.13 -32.77
C VAL A 15 -11.17 7.50 -32.56
N VAL A 16 -11.14 8.29 -33.63
CA VAL A 16 -10.79 9.71 -33.57
C VAL A 16 -12.08 10.49 -33.32
N ILE A 17 -12.20 11.15 -32.17
CA ILE A 17 -13.30 12.08 -31.91
C ILE A 17 -12.84 13.49 -32.24
N ALA A 18 -13.50 14.10 -33.23
CA ALA A 18 -13.16 15.43 -33.72
C ALA A 18 -13.72 16.53 -32.82
N VAL A 19 -12.91 17.58 -32.61
CA VAL A 19 -13.33 18.84 -31.98
C VAL A 19 -14.25 19.60 -32.93
N LEU A 20 -15.40 20.07 -32.43
CA LEU A 20 -16.23 21.06 -33.11
C LEU A 20 -16.46 22.27 -32.20
N PHE A 21 -15.81 23.37 -32.56
CA PHE A 21 -16.09 24.71 -32.04
C PHE A 21 -17.45 25.20 -32.56
N ALA A 22 -18.25 25.79 -31.67
CA ALA A 22 -19.33 26.70 -32.04
C ALA A 22 -19.28 27.92 -31.13
N LEU A 23 -18.93 29.07 -31.69
CA LEU A 23 -18.94 30.36 -31.00
C LEU A 23 -20.37 30.90 -30.95
N ILE A 24 -20.82 31.35 -29.77
CA ILE A 24 -21.95 32.27 -29.65
C ILE A 24 -21.49 33.50 -28.88
N PHE A 25 -22.00 34.66 -29.32
CA PHE A 25 -21.54 35.99 -28.93
C PHE A 25 -21.81 36.31 -27.46
N GLY A 26 -20.93 37.13 -26.90
CA GLY A 26 -20.84 37.37 -25.48
C GLY A 26 -21.79 38.42 -24.90
N GLU A 27 -21.64 38.57 -23.59
CA GLU A 27 -21.96 39.78 -22.86
C GLU A 27 -20.74 40.14 -22.00
N ARG A 28 -20.22 41.36 -22.18
CA ARG A 28 -18.97 41.83 -21.59
C ARG A 28 -19.31 42.65 -20.36
N VAL A 29 -19.11 42.07 -19.18
CA VAL A 29 -19.23 42.81 -17.91
C VAL A 29 -17.92 43.57 -17.69
N GLU A 30 -17.97 44.90 -17.82
CA GLU A 30 -16.88 45.79 -17.43
C GLU A 30 -17.02 46.15 -15.95
N PRO A 31 -15.92 46.20 -15.16
CA PRO A 31 -15.97 46.68 -13.79
C PRO A 31 -16.10 48.22 -13.76
N GLU A 32 -17.09 48.73 -13.04
CA GLU A 32 -17.23 50.18 -12.85
C GLU A 32 -16.13 50.76 -11.95
N GLU A 33 -15.54 51.86 -12.40
CA GLU A 33 -14.63 52.72 -11.63
C GLU A 33 -15.41 53.94 -11.12
N LYS A 34 -15.38 54.24 -9.81
CA LYS A 34 -15.55 55.63 -9.35
C LYS A 34 -15.08 55.98 -7.93
N THR A 35 -14.20 56.99 -7.89
CA THR A 35 -14.02 58.04 -6.87
C THR A 35 -13.78 57.62 -5.41
N VAL A 36 -12.56 57.72 -4.86
CA VAL A 36 -11.77 58.94 -4.54
C VAL A 36 -12.36 59.77 -3.39
N VAL A 37 -11.67 59.74 -2.24
CA VAL A 37 -11.52 60.86 -1.30
C VAL A 37 -10.04 60.92 -0.89
N THR A 38 -9.48 62.13 -0.82
CA THR A 38 -8.05 62.46 -0.76
C THR A 38 -7.49 62.74 0.65
N GLU A 39 -6.14 62.83 0.69
CA GLU A 39 -5.25 63.45 1.72
C GLU A 39 -5.08 62.69 3.06
N THR A 40 -3.88 62.53 3.65
CA THR A 40 -2.46 62.81 3.26
C THR A 40 -1.51 61.82 4.01
N THR A 41 -0.17 61.77 3.94
CA THR A 41 0.90 62.79 3.71
C THR A 41 2.14 62.19 2.96
N GLU A 42 3.38 62.48 3.39
CA GLU A 42 4.65 62.26 2.66
C GLU A 42 5.65 61.29 3.33
N ALA A 43 6.35 60.51 2.46
CA ALA A 43 7.78 60.19 2.44
C ALA A 43 8.54 59.53 3.64
N LYS A 44 9.24 58.40 3.38
CA LYS A 44 10.71 58.35 3.04
C LYS A 44 11.39 56.98 3.33
N LYS A 45 12.24 56.54 2.38
CA LYS A 45 13.33 55.51 2.47
C LYS A 45 12.97 54.05 2.84
N GLU A 46 13.02 53.19 1.82
CA GLU A 46 14.10 52.20 1.60
C GLU A 46 14.85 51.66 2.84
N THR A 47 14.69 50.35 3.12
CA THR A 47 15.74 49.44 3.63
C THR A 47 15.38 48.02 3.21
N ALA A 48 16.37 47.22 2.82
CA ALA A 48 16.22 45.85 2.34
C ALA A 48 16.20 44.82 3.50
N GLU A 49 16.24 43.54 3.12
CA GLU A 49 16.41 42.35 3.99
C GLU A 49 15.17 41.87 4.75
N THR A 50 14.53 40.83 4.20
CA THR A 50 14.26 39.57 4.93
C THR A 50 14.16 38.45 3.90
N ILE A 51 15.22 37.63 3.81
CA ILE A 51 15.18 36.32 3.14
C ILE A 51 15.27 35.28 4.25
N THR A 52 14.21 34.53 4.49
CA THR A 52 14.24 33.17 5.02
C THR A 52 12.86 32.53 4.86
N GLU A 53 12.85 31.21 4.66
CA GLU A 53 11.66 30.33 4.70
C GLU A 53 10.65 30.44 3.53
N THR A 54 11.02 29.88 2.39
CA THR A 54 10.16 28.85 1.77
C THR A 54 11.03 27.72 1.21
N THR A 55 11.23 26.65 1.99
CA THR A 55 11.78 25.38 1.45
C THR A 55 10.64 24.65 0.77
N GLU A 56 10.29 25.11 -0.42
CA GLU A 56 9.25 24.50 -1.24
C GLU A 56 9.73 23.16 -1.83
N GLU A 57 8.81 22.20 -1.78
CA GLU A 57 8.89 20.82 -2.22
C GLU A 57 9.78 20.56 -3.45
N ILE A 58 10.90 19.87 -3.22
CA ILE A 58 11.44 18.95 -4.24
C ILE A 58 10.82 17.58 -3.97
N LYS A 59 9.58 17.39 -4.44
CA LYS A 59 9.03 16.05 -4.69
C LYS A 59 9.77 15.42 -5.87
N GLU A 60 10.99 14.96 -5.59
CA GLU A 60 11.78 14.16 -6.52
C GLU A 60 11.01 12.84 -6.76
N VAL A 61 10.34 12.74 -7.90
CA VAL A 61 9.66 11.51 -8.33
C VAL A 61 10.72 10.47 -8.64
N LYS A 62 11.14 9.74 -7.60
CA LYS A 62 12.05 8.61 -7.72
C LYS A 62 11.31 7.46 -8.40
N LYS A 63 11.65 7.28 -9.67
CA LYS A 63 11.58 6.04 -10.46
C LYS A 63 11.40 4.80 -9.58
N ASP A 64 10.37 4.00 -9.88
CA ASP A 64 9.91 2.85 -9.10
C ASP A 64 10.99 1.77 -8.90
N GLU A 65 11.79 1.90 -7.84
CA GLU A 65 12.53 0.78 -7.28
C GLU A 65 11.55 -0.05 -6.45
N LYS A 66 11.49 -1.36 -6.72
CA LYS A 66 10.66 -2.26 -5.91
C LYS A 66 11.25 -2.37 -4.51
N ILE A 67 10.72 -1.59 -3.58
CA ILE A 67 11.08 -1.65 -2.16
C ILE A 67 10.78 -3.06 -1.64
N VAL A 68 11.76 -3.65 -0.96
CA VAL A 68 11.63 -4.90 -0.21
C VAL A 68 11.96 -4.58 1.23
N TYR A 69 10.97 -4.72 2.10
CA TYR A 69 11.05 -4.38 3.52
C TYR A 69 11.78 -5.48 4.30
N LYS A 70 12.49 -5.07 5.34
CA LYS A 70 13.16 -5.94 6.31
C LYS A 70 12.40 -6.00 7.64
N GLN A 71 12.93 -6.79 8.56
CA GLN A 71 12.31 -6.97 9.88
C GLN A 71 12.19 -5.61 10.58
N ASP A 72 11.05 -5.40 11.24
CA ASP A 72 10.68 -4.18 11.95
C ASP A 72 10.57 -2.90 11.09
N GLU A 73 10.76 -2.97 9.78
CA GLU A 73 10.50 -1.84 8.88
C GLU A 73 9.00 -1.68 8.61
N TRP A 74 8.50 -0.45 8.76
CA TRP A 74 7.13 -0.11 8.44
C TRP A 74 6.92 0.07 6.94
N TRP A 75 6.02 -0.74 6.38
CA TRP A 75 5.28 -0.37 5.18
C TRP A 75 4.11 0.52 5.60
N GLU A 76 4.06 1.74 5.11
CA GLU A 76 2.98 2.70 5.35
C GLU A 76 2.29 3.08 4.04
N VAL A 77 0.96 3.13 4.06
CA VAL A 77 0.12 3.67 3.00
C VAL A 77 -0.56 4.91 3.59
N ASP A 78 -0.27 6.08 3.04
CA ASP A 78 -0.62 7.38 3.62
C ASP A 78 -2.11 7.46 3.98
N ARG A 79 -2.40 7.80 5.25
CA ARG A 79 -3.76 7.88 5.82
C ARG A 79 -4.62 6.61 5.70
N GLN A 80 -4.04 5.46 5.41
CA GLN A 80 -4.76 4.18 5.32
C GLN A 80 -4.34 3.25 6.46
N TRP A 81 -3.10 2.78 6.44
CA TRP A 81 -2.55 1.87 7.45
C TRP A 81 -1.03 1.89 7.44
N ARG A 82 -0.45 1.27 8.47
CA ARG A 82 0.94 0.79 8.43
C ARG A 82 1.03 -0.64 8.96
N LEU A 83 1.97 -1.41 8.41
CA LEU A 83 2.25 -2.78 8.79
C LEU A 83 3.76 -3.02 8.84
N LYS A 84 4.23 -3.78 9.83
CA LYS A 84 5.59 -4.34 9.86
C LYS A 84 5.57 -5.81 10.23
N VAL A 85 6.54 -6.58 9.73
CA VAL A 85 6.80 -7.94 10.22
C VAL A 85 7.78 -7.84 11.39
N ASN A 86 7.35 -8.30 12.56
CA ASN A 86 8.13 -8.26 13.80
C ASN A 86 9.17 -9.38 13.82
N ASN A 87 8.77 -10.61 13.47
CA ASN A 87 9.67 -11.77 13.42
C ASN A 87 9.04 -12.91 12.60
N VAL A 88 9.87 -13.89 12.22
CA VAL A 88 9.46 -15.22 11.76
C VAL A 88 10.15 -16.26 12.64
N THR A 89 9.39 -17.05 13.41
CA THR A 89 9.93 -18.11 14.29
C THR A 89 9.55 -19.49 13.80
N THR A 90 10.38 -20.50 14.05
CA THR A 90 10.03 -21.91 13.78
C THR A 90 9.10 -22.50 14.85
N THR A 91 8.46 -23.64 14.55
CA THR A 91 7.82 -24.48 15.57
C THR A 91 7.87 -25.97 15.20
N ASP A 92 8.04 -26.82 16.20
CA ASP A 92 7.94 -28.28 16.11
C ASP A 92 6.49 -28.78 16.20
N GLU A 93 5.51 -27.90 16.43
CA GLU A 93 4.10 -28.26 16.46
C GLU A 93 3.66 -28.86 15.11
N ARG A 94 3.05 -30.04 15.15
CA ARG A 94 2.45 -30.71 14.00
C ARG A 94 1.04 -31.15 14.36
N ASN A 95 0.09 -30.85 13.48
CA ASN A 95 -1.31 -31.17 13.70
C ASN A 95 -1.63 -32.58 13.20
N GLN A 96 -1.90 -33.50 14.15
CA GLN A 96 -2.26 -34.91 13.87
C GLN A 96 -3.53 -35.10 13.01
N PHE A 97 -4.34 -34.06 12.83
CA PHE A 97 -5.55 -34.06 12.00
C PHE A 97 -5.32 -33.43 10.62
N SER A 98 -4.09 -33.04 10.29
CA SER A 98 -3.72 -32.47 8.99
C SER A 98 -2.90 -33.46 8.18
N ASP A 99 -3.32 -33.73 6.94
CA ASP A 99 -2.55 -34.52 5.96
C ASP A 99 -1.34 -33.74 5.38
N LYS A 100 -1.04 -32.54 5.90
CA LYS A 100 0.07 -31.69 5.46
C LYS A 100 1.36 -32.07 6.18
N GLU A 101 2.37 -32.43 5.40
CA GLU A 101 3.73 -32.75 5.87
C GLU A 101 4.75 -31.69 5.39
N PRO A 102 4.71 -30.45 5.90
CA PRO A 102 5.70 -29.43 5.54
C PRO A 102 7.07 -29.76 6.14
N ALA A 103 8.15 -29.39 5.44
CA ALA A 103 9.51 -29.56 5.93
C ALA A 103 9.75 -28.71 7.20
N GLN A 104 9.26 -27.46 7.18
CA GLN A 104 9.34 -26.55 8.31
C GLN A 104 7.99 -25.86 8.54
N VAL A 105 7.60 -25.68 9.80
CA VAL A 105 6.45 -24.83 10.15
C VAL A 105 7.00 -23.54 10.75
N VAL A 106 6.50 -22.41 10.26
CA VAL A 106 6.88 -21.07 10.71
C VAL A 106 5.66 -20.28 11.18
N ILE A 107 5.86 -19.51 12.24
CA ILE A 107 4.92 -18.54 12.78
C ILE A 107 5.44 -17.16 12.38
N ILE A 108 4.69 -16.46 11.53
CA ILE A 108 4.94 -15.08 11.15
C ILE A 108 4.27 -14.18 12.18
N ASP A 109 5.05 -13.32 12.84
CA ASP A 109 4.60 -12.33 13.83
C ASP A 109 4.67 -10.93 13.20
N TYR A 110 3.57 -10.18 13.26
CA TYR A 110 3.46 -8.86 12.63
C TYR A 110 2.52 -7.94 13.42
N THR A 111 2.69 -6.64 13.19
CA THR A 111 1.87 -5.59 13.78
C THR A 111 1.31 -4.72 12.67
N TYR A 112 0.04 -4.33 12.78
CA TYR A 112 -0.59 -3.37 11.89
C TYR A 112 -1.48 -2.37 12.64
N GLU A 113 -1.52 -1.15 12.12
CA GLU A 113 -2.28 -0.04 12.67
C GLU A 113 -3.15 0.58 11.59
N ASN A 114 -4.42 0.81 11.93
CA ASN A 114 -5.34 1.51 11.05
C ASN A 114 -5.19 3.01 11.23
N LEU A 115 -4.67 3.69 10.21
CA LEU A 115 -4.41 5.13 10.20
C LEU A 115 -5.58 5.95 9.64
N GLY A 116 -6.61 5.29 9.09
CA GLY A 116 -7.74 5.91 8.38
C GLY A 116 -8.40 5.05 7.30
N TYR A 117 -8.14 3.74 7.27
CA TYR A 117 -8.85 2.77 6.45
C TYR A 117 -10.30 2.59 6.93
N GLU A 118 -11.25 2.68 6.01
CA GLU A 118 -12.69 2.51 6.24
C GLU A 118 -13.29 1.61 5.16
N SER A 119 -14.21 0.72 5.55
CA SER A 119 -14.88 -0.21 4.63
C SER A 119 -16.27 -0.58 5.14
N ASP A 120 -17.24 -0.69 4.22
CA ASP A 120 -18.62 -1.09 4.53
C ASP A 120 -18.74 -2.56 5.01
N PHE A 121 -17.69 -3.37 4.83
CA PHE A 121 -17.71 -4.80 5.17
C PHE A 121 -17.13 -5.11 6.56
N GLN A 122 -15.94 -4.57 6.86
CA GLN A 122 -15.26 -4.73 8.15
C GLN A 122 -14.14 -3.70 8.34
N ASP A 123 -13.74 -3.49 9.59
CA ASP A 123 -12.51 -2.78 9.93
C ASP A 123 -11.25 -3.50 9.38
N LEU A 124 -10.14 -2.75 9.26
CA LEU A 124 -8.86 -3.20 8.69
C LEU A 124 -8.42 -4.55 9.27
N PHE A 125 -8.16 -5.52 8.41
CA PHE A 125 -7.77 -6.87 8.81
C PHE A 125 -6.67 -7.40 7.89
N MET A 126 -5.43 -7.27 8.33
CA MET A 126 -4.28 -7.65 7.52
C MET A 126 -3.86 -9.09 7.85
N VAL A 127 -3.64 -9.90 6.82
CA VAL A 127 -3.01 -11.22 6.89
C VAL A 127 -2.03 -11.39 5.73
N PRO A 128 -0.99 -12.24 5.86
CA PRO A 128 -0.11 -12.52 4.74
C PRO A 128 -0.89 -13.21 3.61
N GLU A 129 -0.74 -12.71 2.39
CA GLU A 129 -1.45 -13.22 1.22
C GLU A 129 -0.64 -14.30 0.50
N LYS A 130 0.68 -14.09 0.33
CA LYS A 130 1.57 -15.05 -0.35
C LYS A 130 2.89 -15.19 0.42
N ILE A 131 3.25 -16.44 0.75
CA ILE A 131 4.54 -16.79 1.36
C ILE A 131 5.35 -17.63 0.38
N ILE A 132 6.62 -17.28 0.20
CA ILE A 132 7.55 -17.97 -0.69
C ILE A 132 8.80 -18.34 0.11
N ASP A 133 9.17 -19.62 0.09
CA ASP A 133 10.38 -20.10 0.76
C ASP A 133 11.67 -19.72 0.03
N SER A 134 12.81 -19.97 0.68
CA SER A 134 14.15 -19.68 0.18
C SER A 134 14.50 -20.38 -1.15
N GLN A 135 13.78 -21.45 -1.50
CA GLN A 135 13.91 -22.16 -2.78
C GLN A 135 12.83 -21.78 -3.81
N LYS A 136 12.13 -20.67 -3.58
CA LYS A 136 11.11 -20.10 -4.47
C LYS A 136 9.86 -20.98 -4.64
N LYS A 137 9.53 -21.79 -3.63
CA LYS A 137 8.25 -22.53 -3.58
C LYS A 137 7.22 -21.75 -2.78
N MET A 138 5.96 -21.82 -3.22
CA MET A 138 4.83 -21.31 -2.45
C MET A 138 4.65 -22.15 -1.19
N ALA A 139 4.69 -21.53 -0.02
CA ALA A 139 4.28 -22.16 1.23
C ALA A 139 2.75 -22.15 1.35
N GLU A 140 2.22 -23.01 2.22
CA GLU A 140 0.78 -23.10 2.48
C GLU A 140 0.45 -22.75 3.93
N THR A 141 -0.77 -22.26 4.17
CA THR A 141 -1.28 -22.09 5.54
C THR A 141 -1.29 -23.44 6.28
N TYR A 142 -0.85 -23.46 7.54
CA TYR A 142 -0.74 -24.68 8.33
C TYR A 142 -1.57 -24.57 9.62
N PRO A 143 -2.44 -25.55 9.93
CA PRO A 143 -3.35 -25.46 11.07
C PRO A 143 -2.66 -25.82 12.38
N ALA A 144 -1.77 -24.94 12.87
CA ALA A 144 -1.13 -25.03 14.18
C ALA A 144 -1.34 -23.74 14.99
N SER A 145 -0.98 -23.76 16.26
CA SER A 145 -1.28 -22.69 17.21
C SER A 145 -0.48 -21.42 16.94
N GLY A 146 -1.18 -20.31 16.72
CA GLY A 146 -0.59 -18.96 16.75
C GLY A 146 -0.34 -18.47 18.18
N LYS A 147 0.37 -17.34 18.32
CA LYS A 147 0.59 -16.65 19.61
C LYS A 147 -0.39 -15.48 19.82
N GLY A 148 -1.00 -14.98 18.75
CA GLY A 148 -2.02 -13.94 18.75
C GLY A 148 -2.83 -13.96 17.46
N ASP A 149 -4.14 -13.74 17.55
CA ASP A 149 -5.03 -13.73 16.38
C ASP A 149 -5.03 -12.34 15.71
N PRO A 150 -5.03 -12.26 14.36
CA PRO A 150 -5.36 -11.03 13.66
C PRO A 150 -6.81 -10.62 13.94
N GLN A 151 -7.11 -9.32 14.04
CA GLN A 151 -8.45 -8.82 14.41
C GLN A 151 -8.84 -7.59 13.57
N PRO A 152 -10.13 -7.45 13.18
CA PRO A 152 -10.62 -6.22 12.57
C PRO A 152 -10.30 -5.01 13.46
N THR A 153 -9.53 -4.07 12.92
CA THR A 153 -8.88 -2.98 13.66
C THR A 153 -9.46 -1.63 13.23
N PRO A 154 -10.29 -0.96 14.06
CA PRO A 154 -10.95 0.29 13.69
C PRO A 154 -9.95 1.46 13.55
N PRO A 155 -10.32 2.55 12.84
CA PRO A 155 -9.47 3.72 12.68
C PRO A 155 -8.90 4.27 14.00
N GLY A 156 -7.59 4.49 14.03
CA GLY A 156 -6.85 4.94 15.21
C GLY A 156 -6.49 3.84 16.22
N ALA A 157 -6.69 2.57 15.88
CA ALA A 157 -6.28 1.41 16.69
C ALA A 157 -5.20 0.58 16.00
N MET A 158 -4.54 -0.28 16.79
CA MET A 158 -3.43 -1.15 16.37
C MET A 158 -3.65 -2.57 16.90
N THR A 159 -3.37 -3.57 16.06
CA THR A 159 -3.22 -4.98 16.46
C THR A 159 -1.73 -5.30 16.52
N GLU A 160 -1.23 -5.61 17.71
CA GLU A 160 0.15 -6.05 17.95
C GLU A 160 0.26 -7.56 18.10
N ASN A 161 1.38 -8.14 17.65
CA ASN A 161 1.68 -9.58 17.77
C ASN A 161 0.60 -10.47 17.12
N ALA A 162 0.01 -10.00 16.02
CA ALA A 162 -0.81 -10.84 15.16
C ALA A 162 0.08 -11.94 14.57
N THR A 163 -0.41 -13.18 14.58
CA THR A 163 0.33 -14.32 14.06
C THR A 163 -0.41 -15.04 12.96
N TYR A 164 0.35 -15.60 12.02
CA TYR A 164 -0.17 -16.52 11.01
C TYR A 164 0.83 -17.63 10.74
N VAL A 165 0.34 -18.87 10.60
CA VAL A 165 1.18 -20.06 10.58
C VAL A 165 1.22 -20.70 9.19
N TYR A 166 2.43 -20.97 8.69
CA TYR A 166 2.68 -21.53 7.37
C TYR A 166 3.59 -22.76 7.42
N GLY A 167 3.32 -23.72 6.53
CA GLY A 167 4.18 -24.85 6.23
C GLY A 167 5.03 -24.56 4.99
N LEU A 168 6.35 -24.52 5.15
CA LEU A 168 7.32 -24.36 4.07
C LEU A 168 7.63 -25.73 3.43
N ASN A 169 7.97 -25.72 2.14
CA ASN A 169 8.39 -26.95 1.43
C ASN A 169 9.87 -27.28 1.66
N ASN A 170 10.65 -26.32 2.17
CA ASN A 170 12.07 -26.42 2.42
C ASN A 170 12.41 -25.76 3.75
N GLU A 171 13.41 -26.28 4.45
CA GLU A 171 13.91 -25.70 5.71
C GLU A 171 14.86 -24.52 5.44
N GLY A 172 14.72 -23.47 6.25
CA GLY A 172 15.73 -22.43 6.43
C GLY A 172 15.87 -21.40 5.30
N GLY A 173 16.75 -20.43 5.56
CA GLY A 173 16.94 -19.24 4.73
C GLY A 173 15.80 -18.21 4.88
N PRO A 174 15.95 -17.01 4.32
CA PRO A 174 14.90 -16.00 4.37
C PRO A 174 13.67 -16.40 3.56
N ILE A 175 12.50 -16.00 4.06
CA ILE A 175 11.23 -16.14 3.35
C ILE A 175 10.78 -14.80 2.78
N THR A 176 10.10 -14.85 1.63
CA THR A 176 9.37 -13.69 1.10
C THR A 176 7.94 -13.70 1.60
N ILE A 177 7.52 -12.62 2.24
CA ILE A 177 6.16 -12.42 2.76
C ILE A 177 5.53 -11.28 1.95
N ILE A 178 4.34 -11.52 1.40
CA ILE A 178 3.60 -10.52 0.62
C ILE A 178 2.27 -10.24 1.31
N PHE A 179 2.02 -8.96 1.58
CA PHE A 179 0.71 -8.44 1.96
C PHE A 179 0.14 -7.68 0.77
N GLU A 180 -1.16 -7.84 0.55
CA GLU A 180 -1.96 -7.20 -0.50
C GLU A 180 -3.28 -6.76 0.15
N GLU A 181 -3.66 -5.49 0.02
CA GLU A 181 -4.89 -4.93 0.59
C GLU A 181 -5.38 -3.78 -0.30
N TYR A 182 -6.69 -3.56 -0.40
CA TYR A 182 -7.25 -2.43 -1.13
C TYR A 182 -7.36 -1.20 -0.23
N ASP A 183 -6.97 -0.03 -0.74
CA ASP A 183 -7.23 1.24 -0.04
C ASP A 183 -8.68 1.73 -0.21
N ASN A 184 -9.06 2.78 0.51
CA ASN A 184 -10.37 3.42 0.47
C ASN A 184 -10.76 3.89 -0.96
N ASP A 185 -9.77 4.17 -1.82
CA ASP A 185 -9.95 4.54 -3.23
C ASP A 185 -10.01 3.31 -4.17
N SER A 186 -10.06 2.09 -3.60
CA SER A 186 -10.08 0.80 -4.29
C SER A 186 -8.83 0.47 -5.13
N ASN A 187 -7.67 1.10 -4.83
CA ASN A 187 -6.41 0.69 -5.42
C ASN A 187 -5.82 -0.49 -4.63
N LEU A 188 -5.31 -1.51 -5.34
CA LEU A 188 -4.61 -2.61 -4.72
C LEU A 188 -3.20 -2.17 -4.30
N GLN A 189 -3.01 -2.03 -2.99
CA GLN A 189 -1.73 -1.74 -2.36
C GLN A 189 -1.00 -3.04 -2.01
N LYS A 190 0.33 -3.02 -2.06
CA LYS A 190 1.14 -4.24 -1.90
C LYS A 190 2.51 -3.96 -1.30
N ALA A 191 2.89 -4.79 -0.32
CA ALA A 191 4.26 -4.87 0.17
C ALA A 191 4.91 -6.23 -0.11
N THR A 192 6.24 -6.25 -0.10
CA THR A 192 7.06 -7.46 -0.10
C THR A 192 8.08 -7.32 1.02
N PHE A 193 8.06 -8.21 1.99
CA PHE A 193 9.08 -8.33 3.03
C PHE A 193 9.98 -9.53 2.73
N GLU A 194 11.26 -9.44 3.07
CA GLU A 194 12.20 -10.56 2.99
C GLU A 194 12.89 -10.73 4.36
N ILE A 195 12.42 -11.72 5.12
CA ILE A 195 12.69 -11.87 6.55
C ILE A 195 13.42 -13.19 6.81
N ASP A 196 14.50 -13.14 7.58
CA ASP A 196 15.22 -14.33 8.05
C ASP A 196 14.39 -15.09 9.09
N ILE A 197 14.48 -16.43 9.07
CA ILE A 197 13.82 -17.28 10.07
C ILE A 197 14.71 -17.33 11.33
N THR A 198 14.10 -17.13 12.50
CA THR A 198 14.73 -17.32 13.81
C THR A 198 14.29 -18.63 14.48
N GLU A 199 15.21 -19.22 15.24
CA GLU A 199 14.98 -20.42 16.09
C GLU A 199 14.51 -20.02 17.50
#